data_AF-A0A7J7IND6-F1
#
_entry.id   AF-A0A7J7IND6-F1
#
_cell.length_a   1.000
_cell.length_b   1.000
_cell.length_c   1.000
_cell.angle_alpha   90.00
_cell.angle_beta   90.00
_cell.angle_gamma   90.00
#
_symmetry.space_group_name_H-M   'P 1'
#
loop_
_entity.id
_entity.type
_entity.pdbx_description
1 polymer ?
#
loop_
_entity_poly.entity_id
_entity_poly.type
_entity_poly.pdbx_seq_one_letter_code
_entity_poly.pdbx_strand_id
1 'polypeptide(L)'
;MERGKRFYVPYILLVTCALVLFTILSRSMFQPEFEKSCGWEFVSYVPSSLERTWLVHADDWGEEPCQHVAQFSELVASWLEFIKNPKIRSKEYIVPAAMSRFTYRNVCDPREKIVVPIEPLFGPLRNPEICKGVDFVDRSYIYIDWQLPAAFARQRSHQPRKSHYFDLGASTWTSGAGAASQNWIVHEYERRGIFFDGIWAWESTVYEPNQVWDQIPERYVPAYHWFNIPAEADEHSRWNPLNILARVASKEDFVVLKIDIDNSTVENRFLSQIRSNKTLQSLIDEMYFEPHFKMNPLQQFWGSQTIPFKDVITLLSDLRTAGIRIHGWI
;
A
#
# COMPACT_ATOMS: atom_id res chain seq x y z
N MET A 1 80.13 -27.88 6.12
CA MET A 1 79.42 -28.97 6.81
C MET A 1 77.97 -28.87 6.38
N GLU A 2 77.59 -29.55 5.31
CA GLU A 2 77.15 -30.96 5.32
C GLU A 2 75.65 -31.13 5.60
N ARG A 3 74.94 -31.56 4.54
CA ARG A 3 73.77 -32.47 4.51
C ARG A 3 72.44 -31.93 5.09
N GLY A 4 71.29 -31.97 4.41
CA GLY A 4 70.93 -32.50 3.10
C GLY A 4 69.45 -32.93 3.07
N LYS A 5 68.90 -33.05 1.85
CA LYS A 5 67.78 -33.95 1.43
C LYS A 5 66.38 -33.58 1.96
N ARG A 6 65.27 -33.69 1.22
CA ARG A 6 64.92 -34.36 -0.05
C ARG A 6 63.62 -33.75 -0.57
N PHE A 7 63.53 -33.58 -1.89
CA PHE A 7 62.29 -33.37 -2.62
C PHE A 7 61.45 -34.65 -2.62
N TYR A 8 60.13 -34.54 -2.43
CA TYR A 8 59.16 -35.59 -2.73
C TYR A 8 58.10 -35.01 -3.67
N VAL A 9 58.06 -35.57 -4.87
CA VAL A 9 56.97 -35.48 -5.84
C VAL A 9 56.47 -36.90 -6.06
N PRO A 10 55.16 -37.15 -6.00
CA PRO A 10 54.51 -38.15 -6.84
C PRO A 10 53.48 -37.41 -7.73
N TYR A 11 53.55 -37.37 -9.05
CA TYR A 11 53.41 -38.44 -10.05
C TYR A 11 52.22 -39.39 -9.86
N ILE A 12 51.33 -39.33 -10.86
CA ILE A 12 50.38 -40.34 -11.37
C ILE A 12 48.96 -40.28 -10.76
N LEU A 13 47.99 -39.80 -11.56
CA LEU A 13 47.00 -40.69 -12.20
C LEU A 13 46.22 -39.94 -13.31
N LEU A 14 46.65 -40.18 -14.54
CA LEU A 14 45.86 -40.05 -15.77
C LEU A 14 44.80 -41.16 -15.73
N VAL A 15 43.55 -40.85 -15.38
CA VAL A 15 42.42 -41.78 -15.53
C VAL A 15 41.22 -41.03 -16.11
N THR A 16 40.82 -41.51 -17.30
CA THR A 16 39.51 -41.39 -17.95
C THR A 16 39.09 -40.04 -18.50
N CYS A 17 39.56 -39.76 -19.71
CA CYS A 17 38.97 -38.84 -20.69
C CYS A 17 37.83 -39.51 -21.50
N ALA A 18 37.01 -40.39 -20.89
CA ALA A 18 36.04 -41.22 -21.61
C ALA A 18 34.66 -41.33 -20.93
N LEU A 19 34.21 -40.25 -20.27
CA LEU A 19 32.87 -40.17 -19.66
C LEU A 19 32.25 -38.77 -19.77
N VAL A 20 32.58 -38.04 -20.84
CA VAL A 20 32.00 -36.70 -21.13
C VAL A 20 31.13 -36.70 -22.39
N LEU A 21 31.00 -37.84 -23.09
CA LEU A 21 30.22 -37.93 -24.35
C LEU A 21 28.91 -38.73 -24.26
N PHE A 22 28.48 -39.18 -23.09
CA PHE A 22 27.23 -39.94 -22.91
C PHE A 22 26.24 -39.32 -21.91
N THR A 23 26.23 -37.99 -21.81
CA THR A 23 25.19 -37.25 -21.08
C THR A 23 24.77 -35.96 -21.80
N ILE A 24 24.84 -35.94 -23.12
CA ILE A 24 24.40 -34.80 -23.96
C ILE A 24 23.15 -35.17 -24.80
N LEU A 25 22.60 -36.37 -24.63
CA LEU A 25 21.37 -36.80 -25.30
C LEU A 25 20.37 -37.26 -24.24
N SER A 26 19.32 -36.45 -24.04
CA SER A 26 18.05 -36.72 -23.31
C SER A 26 17.73 -35.90 -22.06
N ARG A 27 18.39 -34.75 -21.79
CA ARG A 27 17.67 -33.66 -21.11
C ARG A 27 16.89 -32.87 -22.16
N SER A 28 15.92 -33.54 -22.77
CA SER A 28 14.68 -32.85 -23.16
C SER A 28 14.17 -32.26 -21.86
N MET A 29 14.49 -30.99 -21.65
CA MET A 29 14.03 -30.23 -20.51
C MET A 29 12.51 -30.29 -20.59
N PHE A 30 11.90 -31.08 -19.71
CA PHE A 30 10.59 -30.73 -19.18
C PHE A 30 10.79 -29.34 -18.57
N GLN A 31 10.64 -28.29 -19.39
CA GLN A 31 10.18 -27.02 -18.88
C GLN A 31 8.79 -27.35 -18.35
N PRO A 32 8.57 -27.39 -17.03
CA PRO A 32 7.21 -27.51 -16.54
C PRO A 32 6.44 -26.41 -17.26
N GLU A 33 5.38 -26.78 -17.98
CA GLU A 33 4.45 -25.80 -18.48
C GLU A 33 4.04 -24.99 -17.25
N PHE A 34 4.55 -23.77 -17.16
CA PHE A 34 4.20 -22.88 -16.07
C PHE A 34 2.69 -22.70 -16.21
N GLU A 35 1.94 -23.36 -15.33
CA GLU A 35 0.50 -23.17 -15.24
C GLU A 35 0.26 -21.67 -15.23
N LYS A 36 -0.41 -21.18 -16.28
CA LYS A 36 -0.73 -19.76 -16.43
C LYS A 36 -1.60 -19.40 -15.24
N SER A 37 -1.00 -18.79 -14.23
CA SER A 37 -1.75 -18.28 -13.09
C SER A 37 -2.66 -17.18 -13.61
N CYS A 38 -3.96 -17.37 -13.40
CA CYS A 38 -4.97 -16.45 -13.87
C CYS A 38 -4.95 -15.15 -13.09
N GLY A 39 -5.18 -14.05 -13.80
CA GLY A 39 -5.24 -12.72 -13.23
C GLY A 39 -6.54 -12.46 -12.46
N TRP A 40 -6.56 -11.41 -11.66
CA TRP A 40 -7.76 -10.83 -11.08
C TRP A 40 -7.94 -9.39 -11.59
N GLU A 41 -9.19 -9.02 -11.87
CA GLU A 41 -9.56 -7.67 -12.30
C GLU A 41 -10.58 -7.06 -11.35
N PHE A 42 -10.46 -5.74 -11.13
CA PHE A 42 -11.45 -4.98 -10.36
C PHE A 42 -12.79 -4.96 -11.09
N VAL A 43 -13.87 -5.26 -10.37
CA VAL A 43 -15.24 -5.25 -10.89
C VAL A 43 -16.02 -4.08 -10.34
N SER A 44 -16.04 -3.94 -9.02
CA SER A 44 -16.85 -2.92 -8.37
C SER A 44 -16.42 -2.64 -6.93
N TYR A 45 -16.72 -1.41 -6.51
CA TYR A 45 -16.74 -0.99 -5.14
C TYR A 45 -18.20 -0.91 -4.65
N VAL A 46 -18.45 -1.37 -3.44
CA VAL A 46 -19.76 -1.26 -2.79
C VAL A 46 -19.57 -0.68 -1.39
N PRO A 47 -20.06 0.55 -1.12
CA PRO A 47 -20.00 1.13 0.21
C PRO A 47 -20.86 0.31 1.18
N SER A 48 -20.50 0.32 2.46
CA SER A 48 -21.31 -0.29 3.52
C SER A 48 -22.60 0.49 3.79
N SER A 49 -23.51 -0.07 4.59
CA SER A 49 -24.68 0.73 5.04
C SER A 49 -24.23 1.93 5.86
N LEU A 50 -23.22 1.74 6.70
CA LEU A 50 -22.62 2.79 7.52
C LEU A 50 -22.06 3.92 6.65
N GLU A 51 -21.22 3.60 5.67
CA GLU A 51 -20.65 4.60 4.76
C GLU A 51 -21.71 5.35 3.95
N ARG A 52 -22.73 4.64 3.42
CA ARG A 52 -23.83 5.29 2.69
C ARG A 52 -24.57 6.32 3.54
N THR A 53 -24.83 6.00 4.81
CA THR A 53 -25.49 6.94 5.72
C THR A 53 -24.64 8.19 5.93
N TRP A 54 -23.32 8.04 6.11
CA TRP A 54 -22.41 9.19 6.23
C TRP A 54 -22.33 10.02 4.95
N LEU A 55 -22.33 9.39 3.77
CA LEU A 55 -22.37 10.10 2.50
C LEU A 55 -23.64 10.94 2.34
N VAL A 56 -24.80 10.40 2.76
CA VAL A 56 -26.09 11.11 2.68
C VAL A 56 -26.12 12.34 3.59
N HIS A 57 -25.53 12.25 4.78
CA HIS A 57 -25.53 13.31 5.79
C HIS A 57 -24.22 14.10 5.85
N ALA A 58 -23.39 14.03 4.81
CA ALA A 58 -22.04 14.59 4.85
C ALA A 58 -22.02 16.12 5.01
N ASP A 59 -23.06 16.82 4.54
CA ASP A 59 -23.22 18.27 4.76
C ASP A 59 -23.47 18.61 6.24
N ASP A 60 -24.27 17.79 6.92
CA ASP A 60 -24.78 18.10 8.26
C ASP A 60 -23.85 17.58 9.37
N TRP A 61 -23.28 16.39 9.19
CA TRP A 61 -22.55 15.69 10.26
C TRP A 61 -21.05 15.97 10.26
N GLY A 62 -20.53 16.57 9.18
CA GLY A 62 -19.10 16.71 8.94
C GLY A 62 -18.34 17.56 9.97
N GLU A 63 -18.95 18.63 10.46
CA GLU A 63 -18.31 19.53 11.42
C GLU A 63 -18.29 18.95 12.85
N GLU A 64 -19.32 18.19 13.19
CA GLU A 64 -19.58 17.65 14.54
C GLU A 64 -19.81 16.12 14.53
N PRO A 65 -18.90 15.32 13.94
CA PRO A 65 -19.16 13.91 13.72
C PRO A 65 -19.35 13.15 15.03
N CYS A 66 -18.71 13.58 16.12
CA CYS A 66 -18.81 12.95 17.43
C CYS A 66 -20.23 12.96 18.02
N GLN A 67 -21.11 13.88 17.59
CA GLN A 67 -22.52 13.89 18.00
C GLN A 67 -23.32 12.76 17.33
N HIS A 68 -22.82 12.21 16.23
CA HIS A 68 -23.50 11.21 15.40
C HIS A 68 -22.87 9.82 15.51
N VAL A 69 -21.57 9.70 15.80
CA VAL A 69 -20.86 8.42 15.93
C VAL A 69 -21.54 7.45 16.90
N ALA A 70 -22.08 7.94 18.03
CA ALA A 70 -22.71 7.10 19.06
C ALA A 70 -23.91 6.29 18.53
N GLN A 71 -24.61 6.81 17.50
CA GLN A 71 -25.75 6.16 16.86
C GLN A 71 -25.35 4.87 16.11
N PHE A 72 -24.05 4.69 15.83
CA PHE A 72 -23.50 3.58 15.07
C PHE A 72 -22.64 2.64 15.92
N SER A 73 -22.74 2.71 17.25
CA SER A 73 -21.87 1.99 18.19
C SER A 73 -21.80 0.47 17.93
N GLU A 74 -22.92 -0.18 17.62
CA GLU A 74 -22.95 -1.61 17.28
C GLU A 74 -22.21 -1.94 15.97
N LEU A 75 -22.42 -1.12 14.93
CA LEU A 75 -21.75 -1.30 13.64
C LEU A 75 -20.24 -1.06 13.78
N VAL A 76 -19.85 -0.01 14.49
CA VAL A 76 -18.45 0.30 14.80
C VAL A 76 -17.80 -0.83 15.59
N ALA A 77 -18.48 -1.36 16.62
CA ALA A 77 -17.96 -2.49 17.40
C ALA A 77 -17.73 -3.72 16.52
N SER A 78 -18.68 -4.06 15.63
CA SER A 78 -18.54 -5.19 14.71
C SER A 78 -17.37 -5.02 13.72
N TRP A 79 -17.12 -3.79 13.26
CA TRP A 79 -15.99 -3.46 12.41
C TRP A 79 -14.65 -3.61 13.15
N LEU A 80 -14.54 -3.04 14.35
CA LEU A 80 -13.29 -3.12 15.13
C LEU A 80 -13.00 -4.56 15.59
N GLU A 81 -14.04 -5.32 15.96
CA GLU A 81 -13.91 -6.74 16.28
C GLU A 81 -13.43 -7.53 15.06
N PHE A 82 -13.96 -7.22 13.87
CA PHE A 82 -13.47 -7.79 12.63
C PHE A 82 -11.97 -7.53 12.49
N ILE A 83 -11.48 -6.30 12.51
CA ILE A 83 -10.03 -6.04 12.32
C ILE A 83 -9.15 -6.80 13.32
N LYS A 84 -9.60 -6.93 14.57
CA LYS A 84 -8.86 -7.61 15.65
C LYS A 84 -8.84 -9.13 15.49
N ASN A 85 -9.73 -9.72 14.71
CA ASN A 85 -9.89 -11.17 14.66
C ASN A 85 -8.82 -11.86 13.79
N PRO A 86 -7.94 -12.69 14.37
CA PRO A 86 -6.87 -13.35 13.61
C PRO A 86 -7.41 -14.39 12.60
N LYS A 87 -8.66 -14.87 12.76
CA LYS A 87 -9.27 -15.85 11.85
C LYS A 87 -9.55 -15.28 10.46
N ILE A 88 -9.59 -13.97 10.29
CA ILE A 88 -9.79 -13.30 8.99
C ILE A 88 -8.64 -13.55 8.02
N ARG A 89 -7.51 -14.06 8.52
CA ARG A 89 -6.43 -14.59 7.66
C ARG A 89 -6.85 -15.78 6.81
N SER A 90 -7.98 -16.43 7.12
CA SER A 90 -8.55 -17.53 6.33
C SER A 90 -9.53 -17.00 5.27
N LYS A 91 -9.72 -17.72 4.15
CA LYS A 91 -10.60 -17.31 3.04
C LYS A 91 -12.11 -17.32 3.35
N GLU A 92 -12.51 -17.84 4.50
CA GLU A 92 -13.91 -18.05 4.88
C GLU A 92 -14.31 -17.15 6.04
N TYR A 93 -14.51 -15.86 5.76
CA TYR A 93 -15.08 -14.94 6.74
C TYR A 93 -16.31 -14.21 6.18
N ILE A 94 -17.23 -13.91 7.09
CA ILE A 94 -18.38 -13.06 6.79
C ILE A 94 -17.93 -11.62 6.98
N VAL A 95 -17.92 -10.84 5.90
CA VAL A 95 -17.66 -9.40 5.97
C VAL A 95 -18.80 -8.73 6.76
N PRO A 96 -18.51 -8.02 7.86
CA PRO A 96 -19.54 -7.32 8.64
C PRO A 96 -20.29 -6.30 7.78
N ALA A 97 -21.56 -6.06 8.09
CA ALA A 97 -22.38 -5.05 7.39
C ALA A 97 -21.81 -3.63 7.47
N ALA A 98 -20.97 -3.35 8.48
CA ALA A 98 -20.28 -2.08 8.67
C ALA A 98 -19.14 -1.84 7.66
N MET A 99 -18.56 -2.91 7.09
CA MET A 99 -17.41 -2.83 6.18
C MET A 99 -17.83 -2.59 4.74
N SER A 100 -17.09 -1.72 4.06
CA SER A 100 -17.20 -1.54 2.61
C SER A 100 -16.42 -2.65 1.90
N ARG A 101 -16.63 -2.84 0.60
CA ARG A 101 -16.01 -3.96 -0.12
C ARG A 101 -15.66 -3.65 -1.56
N PHE A 102 -14.53 -4.21 -1.98
CA PHE A 102 -14.13 -4.34 -3.36
C PHE A 102 -14.42 -5.76 -3.85
N THR A 103 -14.90 -5.89 -5.08
CA THR A 103 -15.08 -7.18 -5.73
C THR A 103 -14.11 -7.29 -6.89
N TYR A 104 -13.38 -8.38 -6.93
CA TYR A 104 -12.49 -8.77 -8.03
C TYR A 104 -13.02 -10.04 -8.67
N ARG A 105 -12.76 -10.19 -9.96
CA ARG A 105 -13.15 -11.37 -10.75
C ARG A 105 -11.92 -12.01 -11.36
N ASN A 106 -11.88 -13.33 -11.36
CA ASN A 106 -10.81 -14.06 -12.02
C ASN A 106 -10.96 -13.92 -13.54
N VAL A 107 -9.87 -13.57 -14.21
CA VAL A 107 -9.83 -13.33 -15.66
C VAL A 107 -10.07 -14.62 -16.45
N CYS A 108 -9.65 -15.77 -15.94
CA CYS A 108 -9.83 -17.07 -16.62
C CYS A 108 -11.15 -17.75 -16.28
N ASP A 109 -11.65 -17.61 -15.05
CA ASP A 109 -12.99 -18.08 -14.66
C ASP A 109 -13.81 -16.92 -14.09
N PRO A 110 -14.60 -16.23 -14.94
CA PRO A 110 -15.44 -15.10 -14.52
C PRO A 110 -16.46 -15.41 -13.40
N ARG A 111 -16.69 -16.69 -13.10
CA ARG A 111 -17.55 -17.12 -11.99
C ARG A 111 -16.85 -17.04 -10.64
N GLU A 112 -15.52 -17.15 -10.63
CA GLU A 112 -14.71 -16.99 -9.44
C GLU A 112 -14.57 -15.49 -9.11
N LYS A 113 -14.92 -15.15 -7.86
CA LYS A 113 -14.87 -13.79 -7.35
C LYS A 113 -14.19 -13.77 -6.00
N ILE A 114 -13.40 -12.74 -5.75
CA ILE A 114 -12.88 -12.43 -4.42
C ILE A 114 -13.53 -11.14 -3.95
N VAL A 115 -13.99 -11.14 -2.71
CA VAL A 115 -14.46 -9.96 -2.00
C VAL A 115 -13.38 -9.54 -1.03
N VAL A 116 -12.90 -8.31 -1.18
CA VAL A 116 -11.83 -7.73 -0.36
C VAL A 116 -12.43 -6.58 0.43
N PRO A 117 -12.64 -6.74 1.76
CA PRO A 117 -13.18 -5.68 2.59
C PRO A 117 -12.20 -4.52 2.75
N ILE A 118 -12.77 -3.38 3.13
CA ILE A 118 -12.07 -2.16 3.50
C ILE A 118 -12.91 -1.47 4.58
N GLU A 119 -12.27 -0.73 5.48
CA GLU A 119 -13.00 0.08 6.44
C GLU A 119 -13.93 1.10 5.75
N PRO A 120 -15.11 1.37 6.31
CA PRO A 120 -16.02 2.35 5.74
C PRO A 120 -15.42 3.76 5.77
N LEU A 121 -15.78 4.59 4.79
CA LEU A 121 -15.62 6.03 4.92
C LEU A 121 -16.61 6.52 5.98
N PHE A 122 -16.11 6.69 7.20
CA PHE A 122 -16.93 6.91 8.40
C PHE A 122 -16.42 8.11 9.19
N GLY A 123 -17.36 8.93 9.65
CA GLY A 123 -17.14 9.97 10.65
C GLY A 123 -15.86 10.76 10.45
N PRO A 124 -14.88 10.64 11.35
CA PRO A 124 -13.67 11.45 11.31
C PRO A 124 -12.66 11.05 10.22
N LEU A 125 -12.93 10.01 9.42
CA LEU A 125 -11.94 9.38 8.52
C LEU A 125 -10.65 9.01 9.28
N ARG A 126 -10.85 8.59 10.53
CA ARG A 126 -9.86 8.19 11.55
C ARG A 126 -10.42 7.02 12.34
N ASN A 127 -9.74 6.66 13.43
CA ASN A 127 -10.27 5.71 14.39
C ASN A 127 -11.69 6.14 14.83
N PRO A 128 -12.71 5.28 14.66
CA PRO A 128 -14.09 5.64 15.02
C PRO A 128 -14.28 5.88 16.52
N GLU A 129 -13.33 5.47 17.36
CA GLU A 129 -13.32 5.72 18.80
C GLU A 129 -12.52 6.98 19.20
N ILE A 130 -12.07 7.81 18.24
CA ILE A 130 -11.41 9.09 18.54
C ILE A 130 -12.28 10.00 19.40
N CYS A 131 -13.60 9.97 19.18
CA CYS A 131 -14.59 10.70 19.98
C CYS A 131 -14.71 10.19 21.43
N LYS A 132 -14.11 9.05 21.75
CA LYS A 132 -14.01 8.47 23.10
C LYS A 132 -12.62 8.68 23.72
N GLY A 133 -11.75 9.48 23.09
CA GLY A 133 -10.41 9.78 23.59
C GLY A 133 -9.32 8.81 23.14
N VAL A 134 -9.57 7.97 22.12
CA VAL A 134 -8.47 7.25 21.44
C VAL A 134 -7.55 8.26 20.75
N ASP A 135 -6.25 7.97 20.75
CA ASP A 135 -5.23 8.84 20.14
C ASP A 135 -5.52 9.10 18.65
N PHE A 136 -5.28 10.33 18.20
CA PHE A 136 -5.50 10.72 16.80
C PHE A 136 -4.57 9.97 15.84
N VAL A 137 -3.40 9.53 16.33
CA VAL A 137 -2.44 8.70 15.57
C VAL A 137 -2.72 7.20 15.67
N ASP A 138 -3.84 6.77 16.24
CA ASP A 138 -4.15 5.35 16.30
C ASP A 138 -4.57 4.81 14.93
N ARG A 139 -3.79 3.86 14.40
CA ARG A 139 -4.02 3.22 13.09
C ARG A 139 -4.75 1.88 13.18
N SER A 140 -5.23 1.47 14.36
CA SER A 140 -5.80 0.13 14.57
C SER A 140 -7.13 -0.12 13.84
N TYR A 141 -7.73 0.94 13.29
CA TYR A 141 -8.95 0.90 12.49
C TYR A 141 -8.70 0.68 10.98
N ILE A 142 -7.46 0.84 10.51
CA ILE A 142 -7.12 0.66 9.10
C ILE A 142 -7.06 -0.84 8.79
N TYR A 143 -7.82 -1.29 7.80
CA TYR A 143 -7.86 -2.70 7.44
C TYR A 143 -7.21 -2.96 6.08
N ILE A 144 -6.01 -3.53 6.13
CA ILE A 144 -5.31 -4.04 4.95
C ILE A 144 -5.63 -5.54 4.84
N ASP A 145 -6.24 -5.97 3.74
CA ASP A 145 -6.76 -7.34 3.61
C ASP A 145 -5.65 -8.38 3.37
N TRP A 146 -5.86 -9.62 3.83
CA TRP A 146 -4.92 -10.71 3.64
C TRP A 146 -4.99 -11.36 2.25
N GLN A 147 -6.06 -11.11 1.51
CA GLN A 147 -6.26 -11.60 0.15
C GLN A 147 -5.68 -10.66 -0.89
N LEU A 148 -5.09 -9.50 -0.53
CA LEU A 148 -4.47 -8.59 -1.51
C LEU A 148 -3.44 -9.28 -2.42
N PRO A 149 -2.52 -10.14 -1.92
CA PRO A 149 -1.60 -10.84 -2.81
C PRO A 149 -2.33 -11.69 -3.87
N ALA A 150 -3.46 -12.28 -3.50
CA ALA A 150 -4.29 -13.06 -4.41
C ALA A 150 -5.13 -12.17 -5.34
N ALA A 151 -5.84 -11.18 -4.80
CA ALA A 151 -6.69 -10.25 -5.55
C ALA A 151 -5.91 -9.36 -6.51
N PHE A 152 -4.63 -9.14 -6.24
CA PHE A 152 -3.73 -8.48 -7.15
C PHE A 152 -2.85 -9.46 -7.89
N ALA A 153 -2.98 -10.79 -7.76
CA ALA A 153 -2.29 -11.74 -8.63
C ALA A 153 -2.76 -11.53 -10.08
N ARG A 154 -2.09 -10.69 -10.87
CA ARG A 154 -2.35 -10.52 -12.30
C ARG A 154 -1.63 -11.62 -13.07
N GLN A 155 -2.13 -11.93 -14.26
CA GLN A 155 -1.60 -13.00 -15.10
C GLN A 155 -0.09 -12.84 -15.22
N ARG A 156 0.67 -13.90 -14.92
CA ARG A 156 2.15 -13.86 -14.99
C ARG A 156 2.55 -13.47 -16.42
N SER A 157 2.96 -12.23 -16.58
CA SER A 157 3.82 -11.83 -17.69
C SER A 157 5.16 -12.55 -17.51
N HIS A 158 5.98 -12.63 -18.56
CA HIS A 158 7.32 -13.24 -18.44
C HIS A 158 8.27 -12.48 -17.49
N GLN A 159 7.84 -11.36 -16.90
CA GLN A 159 8.62 -10.60 -15.94
C GLN A 159 8.10 -10.81 -14.50
N PRO A 160 9.02 -10.87 -13.52
CA PRO A 160 8.63 -10.85 -12.11
C PRO A 160 7.91 -9.52 -11.82
N ARG A 161 6.81 -9.62 -11.10
CA ARG A 161 5.98 -8.48 -10.69
C ARG A 161 6.70 -7.74 -9.57
N LYS A 162 6.69 -6.43 -9.63
CA LYS A 162 7.28 -5.58 -8.60
C LYS A 162 6.21 -5.03 -7.68
N SER A 163 6.60 -4.70 -6.46
CA SER A 163 5.79 -3.89 -5.56
C SER A 163 6.48 -2.57 -5.30
N HIS A 164 5.73 -1.47 -5.36
CA HIS A 164 6.25 -0.12 -5.13
C HIS A 164 5.48 0.58 -4.03
N TYR A 165 6.19 1.32 -3.19
CA TYR A 165 5.62 2.22 -2.19
C TYR A 165 6.12 3.64 -2.46
N PHE A 166 5.21 4.57 -2.67
CA PHE A 166 5.47 6.00 -2.82
C PHE A 166 4.99 6.73 -1.58
N ASP A 167 5.86 7.45 -0.89
CA ASP A 167 5.55 8.25 0.29
C ASP A 167 5.84 9.72 0.01
N LEU A 168 4.78 10.52 -0.13
CA LEU A 168 4.87 11.95 -0.35
C LEU A 168 4.67 12.65 0.99
N GLY A 169 5.76 13.20 1.53
CA GLY A 169 5.89 13.72 2.91
C GLY A 169 6.25 12.60 3.89
N ALA A 170 7.42 12.02 3.65
CA ALA A 170 7.76 10.72 4.21
C ALA A 170 8.26 10.75 5.66
N SER A 171 8.71 11.90 6.18
CA SER A 171 9.53 11.95 7.40
C SER A 171 10.69 10.94 7.34
N THR A 172 11.22 10.48 8.48
CA THR A 172 12.29 9.45 8.49
C THR A 172 11.72 8.05 8.76
N TRP A 173 12.52 7.00 8.54
CA TRP A 173 12.09 5.61 8.71
C TRP A 173 11.46 5.31 10.09
N THR A 174 12.02 5.85 11.17
CA THR A 174 11.56 5.57 12.55
C THR A 174 10.91 6.75 13.27
N SER A 175 10.80 7.92 12.65
CA SER A 175 10.24 9.10 13.31
C SER A 175 9.48 10.03 12.36
N GLY A 176 8.47 10.70 12.89
CA GLY A 176 7.56 11.63 12.22
C GLY A 176 6.49 12.14 13.20
N ALA A 177 5.87 13.28 12.90
CA ALA A 177 4.85 13.89 13.76
C ALA A 177 3.61 12.99 13.94
N GLY A 178 3.19 12.32 12.86
CA GLY A 178 2.15 11.29 12.86
C GLY A 178 2.67 9.89 13.22
N ALA A 179 3.78 9.77 13.96
CA ALA A 179 4.58 8.55 14.14
C ALA A 179 5.24 8.03 12.86
N ALA A 180 6.10 7.01 13.00
CA ALA A 180 6.84 6.43 11.87
C ALA A 180 5.87 5.81 10.84
N SER A 181 5.64 6.51 9.73
CA SER A 181 4.71 6.10 8.65
C SER A 181 5.32 4.99 7.81
N GLN A 182 6.56 5.20 7.37
CA GLN A 182 7.26 4.33 6.44
C GLN A 182 7.46 2.94 7.00
N ASN A 183 8.02 2.82 8.22
CA ASN A 183 8.22 1.51 8.82
C ASN A 183 6.88 0.78 8.99
N TRP A 184 5.81 1.46 9.41
CA TRP A 184 4.52 0.84 9.65
C TRP A 184 3.92 0.30 8.35
N ILE A 185 3.88 1.12 7.29
CA ILE A 185 3.35 0.70 5.98
C ILE A 185 4.14 -0.52 5.50
N VAL A 186 5.47 -0.44 5.48
CA VAL A 186 6.31 -1.55 5.03
C VAL A 186 6.05 -2.83 5.84
N HIS A 187 6.02 -2.74 7.17
CA HIS A 187 5.77 -3.92 8.01
C HIS A 187 4.36 -4.49 7.86
N GLU A 188 3.33 -3.65 7.64
CA GLU A 188 1.98 -4.14 7.40
C GLU A 188 1.89 -4.96 6.11
N TYR A 189 2.51 -4.50 5.02
CA TYR A 189 2.51 -5.24 3.76
C TYR A 189 3.37 -6.50 3.82
N GLU A 190 4.53 -6.46 4.49
CA GLU A 190 5.37 -7.64 4.67
C GLU A 190 4.67 -8.77 5.42
N ARG A 191 3.87 -8.44 6.44
CA ARG A 191 3.07 -9.45 7.18
C ARG A 191 2.15 -10.22 6.24
N ARG A 192 1.73 -9.61 5.13
CA ARG A 192 0.85 -10.20 4.11
C ARG A 192 1.64 -10.79 2.94
N GLY A 193 2.97 -10.86 3.03
CA GLY A 193 3.84 -11.43 2.00
C GLY A 193 4.09 -10.48 0.82
N ILE A 194 3.85 -9.18 0.99
CA ILE A 194 4.15 -8.16 -0.02
C ILE A 194 5.44 -7.45 0.41
N PHE A 195 6.48 -7.58 -0.41
CA PHE A 195 7.78 -6.95 -0.20
C PHE A 195 8.00 -5.91 -1.28
N PHE A 196 8.38 -4.69 -0.90
CA PHE A 196 8.58 -3.61 -1.85
C PHE A 196 9.95 -3.71 -2.55
N ASP A 197 9.90 -3.72 -3.88
CA ASP A 197 11.07 -3.64 -4.77
C ASP A 197 11.53 -2.19 -5.00
N GLY A 198 10.68 -1.22 -4.68
CA GLY A 198 11.03 0.20 -4.67
C GLY A 198 10.23 0.98 -3.64
N ILE A 199 10.92 1.66 -2.73
CA ILE A 199 10.36 2.58 -1.74
C ILE A 199 10.84 3.98 -2.12
N TRP A 200 9.91 4.85 -2.50
CA TRP A 200 10.19 6.17 -3.06
C TRP A 200 9.65 7.23 -2.09
N ALA A 201 10.54 7.94 -1.40
CA ALA A 201 10.19 8.83 -0.30
C ALA A 201 10.59 10.28 -0.61
N TRP A 202 9.61 11.20 -0.60
CA TRP A 202 9.82 12.64 -0.76
C TRP A 202 9.66 13.34 0.57
N GLU A 203 10.60 14.20 0.91
CA GLU A 203 10.58 14.99 2.14
C GLU A 203 11.01 16.43 1.87
N SER A 204 10.21 17.37 2.37
CA SER A 204 10.46 18.80 2.22
C SER A 204 11.52 19.31 3.19
N THR A 205 11.61 18.70 4.37
CA THR A 205 12.63 18.96 5.37
C THR A 205 13.95 18.38 4.89
N VAL A 206 14.98 19.21 4.83
CA VAL A 206 16.31 18.75 4.42
C VAL A 206 16.95 17.96 5.57
N TYR A 207 17.16 16.68 5.37
CA TYR A 207 17.90 15.81 6.30
C TYR A 207 19.33 15.55 5.81
N GLU A 208 20.26 15.44 6.75
CA GLU A 208 21.61 14.92 6.46
C GLU A 208 21.53 13.42 6.12
N PRO A 209 22.40 12.90 5.23
CA PRO A 209 22.33 11.51 4.80
C PRO A 209 22.30 10.49 5.94
N ASN A 210 23.11 10.66 6.99
CA ASN A 210 23.14 9.75 8.13
C ASN A 210 21.83 9.76 8.94
N GLN A 211 21.12 10.89 8.99
CA GLN A 211 19.82 10.96 9.65
C GLN A 211 18.77 10.11 8.94
N VAL A 212 18.91 9.87 7.64
CA VAL A 212 17.99 9.04 6.85
C VAL A 212 18.50 7.60 6.78
N TRP A 213 19.71 7.41 6.25
CA TRP A 213 20.22 6.10 5.85
C TRP A 213 20.60 5.20 7.03
N ASP A 214 21.00 5.74 8.18
CA ASP A 214 21.34 4.91 9.35
C ASP A 214 20.11 4.25 9.99
N GLN A 215 18.90 4.74 9.67
CA GLN A 215 17.66 4.21 10.22
C GLN A 215 17.06 3.08 9.36
N ILE A 216 17.46 2.97 8.09
CA ILE A 216 16.86 2.04 7.13
C ILE A 216 17.45 0.64 7.37
N PRO A 217 16.63 -0.38 7.65
CA PRO A 217 17.11 -1.75 7.76
C PRO A 217 17.85 -2.18 6.48
N GLU A 218 19.00 -2.84 6.65
CA GLU A 218 19.94 -3.18 5.57
C GLU A 218 19.27 -3.82 4.35
N ARG A 219 18.27 -4.68 4.57
CA ARG A 219 17.53 -5.36 3.50
C ARG A 219 16.77 -4.42 2.55
N TYR A 220 16.41 -3.22 2.98
CA TYR A 220 15.65 -2.27 2.16
C TYR A 220 16.55 -1.24 1.46
N VAL A 221 17.81 -1.09 1.89
CA VAL A 221 18.73 -0.10 1.31
C VAL A 221 18.80 -0.19 -0.22
N PRO A 222 18.85 -1.37 -0.86
CA PRO A 222 18.88 -1.47 -2.33
C PRO A 222 17.59 -1.01 -3.04
N ALA A 223 16.46 -1.07 -2.33
CA ALA A 223 15.14 -0.72 -2.86
C ALA A 223 14.73 0.71 -2.47
N TYR A 224 15.50 1.40 -1.63
CA TYR A 224 15.11 2.68 -1.04
C TYR A 224 15.62 3.86 -1.86
N HIS A 225 14.72 4.78 -2.17
CA HIS A 225 14.96 5.99 -2.95
C HIS A 225 14.52 7.20 -2.14
N TRP A 226 15.48 7.97 -1.63
CA TRP A 226 15.23 9.20 -0.86
C TRP A 226 15.35 10.43 -1.75
N PHE A 227 14.29 11.24 -1.77
CA PHE A 227 14.24 12.54 -2.43
C PHE A 227 14.19 13.62 -1.35
N ASN A 228 15.34 14.22 -1.09
CA ASN A 228 15.51 15.33 -0.15
C ASN A 228 15.03 16.66 -0.76
N ILE A 229 13.84 16.63 -1.36
CA ILE A 229 13.17 17.74 -2.04
C ILE A 229 11.65 17.61 -1.82
N PRO A 230 10.91 18.74 -1.78
CA PRO A 230 9.45 18.69 -1.70
C PRO A 230 8.82 17.92 -2.87
N ALA A 231 7.69 17.26 -2.62
CA ALA A 231 6.88 16.67 -3.67
C ALA A 231 6.22 17.76 -4.53
N GLU A 232 6.64 17.88 -5.80
CA GLU A 232 6.11 18.89 -6.71
C GLU A 232 4.81 18.43 -7.39
N ALA A 233 3.72 19.19 -7.24
CA ALA A 233 2.43 18.84 -7.85
C ALA A 233 2.21 19.44 -9.26
N ASP A 234 3.22 20.02 -9.90
CA ASP A 234 3.12 20.45 -11.31
C ASP A 234 3.16 19.23 -12.24
N GLU A 235 2.11 19.01 -13.03
CA GLU A 235 1.98 17.90 -13.98
C GLU A 235 3.10 17.86 -15.04
N HIS A 236 3.70 19.01 -15.35
CA HIS A 236 4.79 19.11 -16.32
C HIS A 236 6.17 18.94 -15.70
N SER A 237 6.27 18.95 -14.37
CA SER A 237 7.54 18.76 -13.70
C SER A 237 8.06 17.33 -13.86
N ARG A 238 9.35 17.20 -14.17
CA ARG A 238 10.06 15.92 -14.11
C ARG A 238 10.19 15.36 -12.70
N TRP A 239 9.96 16.19 -11.68
CA TRP A 239 10.05 15.84 -10.26
C TRP A 239 8.70 15.57 -9.63
N ASN A 240 7.60 15.65 -10.41
CA ASN A 240 6.30 15.22 -9.95
C ASN A 240 6.32 13.72 -9.63
N PRO A 241 6.04 13.31 -8.38
CA PRO A 241 6.07 11.90 -7.99
C PRO A 241 5.13 11.01 -8.82
N LEU A 242 3.98 11.53 -9.28
CA LEU A 242 3.04 10.77 -10.12
C LEU A 242 3.60 10.52 -11.53
N ASN A 243 4.41 11.44 -12.06
CA ASN A 243 5.15 11.22 -13.31
C ASN A 243 6.23 10.16 -13.15
N ILE A 244 6.87 10.09 -11.99
CA ILE A 244 7.86 9.05 -11.66
C ILE A 244 7.16 7.70 -11.50
N LEU A 245 6.05 7.65 -10.75
CA LEU A 245 5.20 6.48 -10.59
C LEU A 245 4.80 5.90 -11.95
N ALA A 246 4.28 6.73 -12.86
CA ALA A 246 3.87 6.30 -14.19
C ALA A 246 5.02 5.79 -15.09
N ARG A 247 6.28 6.08 -14.75
CA ARG A 247 7.46 5.60 -15.50
C ARG A 247 8.03 4.31 -14.94
N VAL A 248 7.95 4.10 -13.63
CA VAL A 248 8.60 2.96 -12.96
C VAL A 248 7.65 1.80 -12.70
N ALA A 249 6.35 2.09 -12.53
CA ALA A 249 5.33 1.08 -12.31
C ALA A 249 4.63 0.71 -13.62
N SER A 250 4.25 -0.55 -13.72
CA SER A 250 3.37 -1.11 -14.74
C SER A 250 2.01 -1.46 -14.12
N LYS A 251 1.02 -1.75 -14.97
CA LYS A 251 -0.27 -2.26 -14.49
C LYS A 251 -0.12 -3.61 -13.81
N GLU A 252 0.95 -4.35 -14.08
CA GLU A 252 1.19 -5.65 -13.48
C GLU A 252 1.82 -5.54 -12.10
N ASP A 253 2.32 -4.38 -11.70
CA ASP A 253 2.92 -4.18 -10.38
C ASP A 253 1.85 -3.99 -9.30
N PHE A 254 2.28 -4.02 -8.05
CA PHE A 254 1.45 -3.64 -6.91
C PHE A 254 1.92 -2.30 -6.36
N VAL A 255 1.08 -1.27 -6.37
CA VAL A 255 1.48 0.08 -5.99
C VAL A 255 0.70 0.60 -4.79
N VAL A 256 1.44 1.04 -3.78
CA VAL A 256 0.97 1.76 -2.60
C VAL A 256 1.40 3.21 -2.70
N LEU A 257 0.47 4.15 -2.52
CA LEU A 257 0.74 5.59 -2.52
C LEU A 257 0.29 6.21 -1.20
N LYS A 258 1.17 6.93 -0.51
CA LYS A 258 0.82 7.80 0.62
C LYS A 258 0.98 9.26 0.23
N ILE A 259 -0.01 10.08 0.58
CA ILE A 259 -0.01 11.54 0.42
C ILE A 259 -0.31 12.19 1.76
N ASP A 260 0.68 12.87 2.33
CA ASP A 260 0.62 13.55 3.63
C ASP A 260 1.82 14.52 3.68
N ILE A 261 1.63 15.73 3.14
CA ILE A 261 2.67 16.72 2.80
C ILE A 261 2.54 18.00 3.67
N ASP A 262 1.63 18.01 4.64
CA ASP A 262 1.28 19.18 5.46
C ASP A 262 0.91 20.43 4.62
N ASN A 263 0.48 20.22 3.36
CA ASN A 263 0.12 21.29 2.42
C ASN A 263 -1.09 20.89 1.58
N SER A 264 -2.27 21.25 2.08
CA SER A 264 -3.55 20.90 1.46
C SER A 264 -3.68 21.36 0.01
N THR A 265 -3.04 22.46 -0.40
CA THR A 265 -3.07 22.91 -1.80
C THR A 265 -2.30 21.96 -2.72
N VAL A 266 -1.14 21.49 -2.28
CA VAL A 266 -0.30 20.52 -3.02
C VAL A 266 -0.98 19.15 -3.05
N GLU A 267 -1.47 18.68 -1.91
CA GLU A 267 -2.19 17.40 -1.79
C GLU A 267 -3.42 17.34 -2.69
N ASN A 268 -4.26 18.38 -2.67
CA ASN A 268 -5.45 18.45 -3.51
C ASN A 268 -5.13 18.45 -5.01
N ARG A 269 -3.97 18.98 -5.42
CA ARG A 269 -3.51 18.91 -6.81
C ARG A 269 -3.14 17.48 -7.20
N PHE A 270 -2.46 16.72 -6.33
CA PHE A 270 -2.20 15.29 -6.57
C PHE A 270 -3.49 14.49 -6.66
N LEU A 271 -4.44 14.70 -5.75
CA LEU A 271 -5.74 14.01 -5.78
C LEU A 271 -6.52 14.35 -7.06
N SER A 272 -6.47 15.60 -7.51
CA SER A 272 -7.09 16.02 -8.78
C SER A 272 -6.46 15.34 -9.99
N GLN A 273 -5.12 15.21 -10.02
CA GLN A 273 -4.40 14.47 -11.06
C GLN A 273 -4.82 13.00 -11.07
N ILE A 274 -4.85 12.33 -9.91
CA ILE A 274 -5.25 10.93 -9.80
C ILE A 274 -6.72 10.77 -10.23
N ARG A 275 -7.63 11.63 -9.77
CA ARG A 275 -9.07 11.56 -10.08
C ARG A 275 -9.37 11.77 -11.57
N SER A 276 -8.57 12.57 -12.26
CA SER A 276 -8.78 12.88 -13.69
C SER A 276 -8.02 11.94 -14.65
N ASN A 277 -7.01 11.21 -14.17
CA ASN A 277 -6.13 10.40 -15.01
C ASN A 277 -6.38 8.89 -14.86
N LYS A 278 -7.03 8.29 -15.86
CA LYS A 278 -7.32 6.83 -15.88
C LYS A 278 -6.06 5.96 -15.91
N THR A 279 -4.95 6.45 -16.44
CA THR A 279 -3.68 5.72 -16.41
C THR A 279 -3.20 5.61 -14.97
N LEU A 280 -3.14 6.73 -14.23
CA LEU A 280 -2.75 6.71 -12.81
C LEU A 280 -3.68 5.84 -11.97
N GLN A 281 -5.00 5.93 -12.18
CA GLN A 281 -5.97 5.08 -11.48
C GLN A 281 -5.73 3.58 -11.71
N SER A 282 -5.25 3.20 -12.90
CA SER A 282 -4.95 1.80 -13.20
C SER A 282 -3.61 1.29 -12.66
N LEU A 283 -2.77 2.21 -12.19
CA LEU A 283 -1.45 1.90 -11.63
C LEU A 283 -1.48 1.84 -10.10
N ILE A 284 -2.35 2.59 -9.43
CA ILE A 284 -2.42 2.68 -7.97
C ILE A 284 -3.43 1.66 -7.43
N ASP A 285 -3.00 0.74 -6.58
CA ASP A 285 -3.87 -0.28 -6.00
C ASP A 285 -4.36 0.13 -4.60
N GLU A 286 -3.47 0.66 -3.76
CA GLU A 286 -3.74 1.09 -2.39
C GLU A 286 -3.27 2.54 -2.20
N MET A 287 -4.04 3.32 -1.43
CA MET A 287 -3.70 4.71 -1.14
C MET A 287 -3.95 5.08 0.31
N TYR A 288 -3.06 5.89 0.88
CA TYR A 288 -3.21 6.51 2.20
C TYR A 288 -3.21 8.02 1.99
N PHE A 289 -4.21 8.70 2.53
CA PHE A 289 -4.30 10.15 2.40
C PHE A 289 -4.72 10.74 3.73
N GLU A 290 -4.03 11.79 4.19
CA GLU A 290 -4.43 12.56 5.36
C GLU A 290 -5.37 13.71 4.94
N PRO A 291 -6.70 13.55 5.03
CA PRO A 291 -7.57 14.64 4.67
C PRO A 291 -7.59 15.72 5.76
N HIS A 292 -7.20 16.93 5.37
CA HIS A 292 -7.38 18.15 6.16
C HIS A 292 -8.74 18.80 5.84
N PHE A 293 -9.74 18.65 6.71
CA PHE A 293 -11.10 19.19 6.51
C PHE A 293 -11.70 19.79 7.77
N LYS A 294 -12.78 20.55 7.61
CA LYS A 294 -13.46 21.23 8.70
C LYS A 294 -14.12 20.22 9.64
N MET A 295 -13.48 19.96 10.77
CA MET A 295 -13.99 19.05 11.81
C MET A 295 -13.56 19.48 13.21
N ASN A 296 -14.52 19.80 14.07
CA ASN A 296 -14.27 20.47 15.35
C ASN A 296 -13.33 19.68 16.30
N PRO A 297 -13.44 18.35 16.45
CA PRO A 297 -12.49 17.58 17.26
C PRO A 297 -11.02 17.67 16.84
N LEU A 298 -10.73 17.88 15.55
CA LEU A 298 -9.37 17.86 15.01
C LEU A 298 -8.82 19.24 14.61
N GLN A 299 -9.63 20.30 14.70
CA GLN A 299 -9.15 21.67 14.49
C GLN A 299 -8.02 22.08 15.45
N GLN A 300 -7.94 21.51 16.64
CA GLN A 300 -6.83 21.78 17.57
C GLN A 300 -5.47 21.27 17.06
N PHE A 301 -5.48 20.26 16.17
CA PHE A 301 -4.27 19.66 15.59
C PHE A 301 -3.97 20.24 14.21
N TRP A 302 -4.99 20.40 13.37
CA TRP A 302 -4.84 20.87 11.99
C TRP A 302 -4.96 22.38 11.81
N GLY A 303 -5.36 23.11 12.85
CA GLY A 303 -5.76 24.51 12.73
C GLY A 303 -7.10 24.68 11.97
N SER A 304 -7.34 25.90 11.49
CA SER A 304 -8.58 26.23 10.79
C SER A 304 -8.61 25.66 9.37
N GLN A 305 -9.50 24.70 9.16
CA GLN A 305 -9.72 24.08 7.85
C GLN A 305 -10.95 24.65 7.16
N THR A 306 -10.90 24.78 5.84
CA THR A 306 -11.96 25.38 5.01
C THR A 306 -12.70 24.37 4.13
N ILE A 307 -12.12 23.18 3.93
CA ILE A 307 -12.68 22.15 3.06
C ILE A 307 -13.83 21.45 3.80
N PRO A 308 -15.05 21.41 3.23
CA PRO A 308 -16.16 20.65 3.81
C PRO A 308 -15.89 19.16 3.83
N PHE A 309 -16.35 18.48 4.88
CA PHE A 309 -16.27 17.01 4.98
C PHE A 309 -16.88 16.29 3.76
N LYS A 310 -18.02 16.78 3.26
CA LYS A 310 -18.67 16.25 2.07
C LYS A 310 -17.75 16.16 0.86
N ASP A 311 -16.95 17.18 0.62
CA ASP A 311 -16.06 17.21 -0.55
C ASP A 311 -14.98 16.13 -0.42
N VAL A 312 -14.45 15.94 0.79
CA VAL A 312 -13.48 14.88 1.08
C VAL A 312 -14.10 13.49 0.94
N ILE A 313 -15.21 13.20 1.63
CA ILE A 313 -15.80 11.86 1.58
C ILE A 313 -16.28 11.50 0.15
N THR A 314 -16.75 12.48 -0.62
CA THR A 314 -17.10 12.30 -2.05
C THR A 314 -15.86 11.95 -2.87
N LEU A 315 -14.76 12.70 -2.69
CA LEU A 315 -13.49 12.43 -3.35
C LEU A 315 -12.98 11.01 -3.06
N LEU A 316 -12.98 10.60 -1.79
CA LEU A 316 -12.55 9.27 -1.39
C LEU A 316 -13.46 8.19 -2.00
N SER A 317 -14.77 8.41 -2.00
CA SER A 317 -15.74 7.48 -2.60
C SER A 317 -15.55 7.34 -4.11
N ASP A 318 -15.26 8.43 -4.81
CA ASP A 318 -14.96 8.43 -6.25
C ASP A 318 -13.70 7.62 -6.57
N LEU A 319 -12.64 7.77 -5.78
CA LEU A 319 -11.40 7.01 -5.94
C LEU A 319 -11.62 5.52 -5.66
N ARG A 320 -12.40 5.16 -4.63
CA ARG A 320 -12.81 3.77 -4.37
C ARG A 320 -13.63 3.20 -5.53
N THR A 321 -14.55 3.99 -6.08
CA THR A 321 -15.33 3.61 -7.27
C THR A 321 -14.44 3.41 -8.51
N ALA A 322 -13.33 4.13 -8.61
CA ALA A 322 -12.33 3.95 -9.65
C ALA A 322 -11.42 2.73 -9.46
N GLY A 323 -11.54 2.00 -8.35
CA GLY A 323 -10.76 0.80 -8.05
C GLY A 323 -9.57 1.00 -7.11
N ILE A 324 -9.33 2.24 -6.65
CA ILE A 324 -8.25 2.55 -5.70
C ILE A 324 -8.75 2.30 -4.28
N ARG A 325 -8.09 1.41 -3.54
CA ARG A 325 -8.37 1.19 -2.12
C ARG A 325 -7.75 2.32 -1.30
N ILE A 326 -8.48 3.42 -1.12
CA ILE A 326 -8.02 4.56 -0.32
C ILE A 326 -8.46 4.43 1.15
N HIS A 327 -7.50 4.64 2.05
CA HIS A 327 -7.61 4.70 3.50
C HIS A 327 -7.46 6.15 3.99
N GLY A 328 -8.22 6.53 5.02
CA GLY A 328 -7.90 7.73 5.79
C GLY A 328 -6.61 7.49 6.58
N TRP A 329 -5.59 8.33 6.34
CA TRP A 329 -4.31 8.36 7.05
C TRP A 329 -4.36 9.32 8.24
N ILE A 330 -3.31 9.38 9.07
CA ILE A 330 -3.23 10.12 10.34
C ILE A 330 -2.17 11.20 10.40
#